data_AF-A0A519KLI5-F1
#
_entry.id   AF-A0A519KLI5-F1
#
_cell.length_a   1.000
_cell.length_b   1.000
_cell.length_c   1.000
_cell.angle_alpha   90.00
_cell.angle_beta   90.00
_cell.angle_gamma   90.00
#
_symmetry.space_group_name_H-M   'P 1'
#
loop_
_entity.id
_entity.type
_entity.pdbx_description
1 polymer ?
#
loop_
_entity_poly.entity_id
_entity_poly.type
_entity_poly.pdbx_seq_one_letter_code
_entity_poly.pdbx_strand_id
1 'polypeptide(L)'
;RNLGFAFIGWGAAREIQRENRAVPARKAVWQAYRNGKAARWLPGLDYEALFARPLDEARARLKIRPAGTYHAIPEEVRQGLKLRA
;
A
#
# COMPACT_ATOMS: atom_id res chain seq x y z
N ARG A 1 -16.78 -5.82 -4.13
CA ARG A 1 -15.37 -6.07 -4.51
C ARG A 1 -15.12 -5.28 -5.78
N ASN A 2 -14.42 -4.14 -5.70
CA ASN A 2 -14.41 -3.13 -6.75
C ASN A 2 -13.27 -3.37 -7.75
N LEU A 3 -13.62 -3.78 -8.98
CA LEU A 3 -12.65 -4.10 -10.04
C LEU A 3 -11.85 -2.88 -10.52
N GLY A 4 -12.42 -1.68 -10.42
CA GLY A 4 -11.74 -0.43 -10.79
C GLY A 4 -10.45 -0.18 -9.99
N PHE A 5 -10.46 -0.42 -8.67
CA PHE A 5 -9.25 -0.28 -7.86
C PHE A 5 -8.18 -1.32 -8.21
N ALA A 6 -8.60 -2.54 -8.58
CA ALA A 6 -7.66 -3.55 -9.05
C ALA A 6 -7.03 -3.16 -10.38
N PHE A 7 -7.81 -2.58 -11.29
CA PHE A 7 -7.33 -2.09 -12.58
C PHE A 7 -6.30 -0.97 -12.42
N ILE A 8 -6.60 0.05 -11.63
CA ILE A 8 -5.69 1.19 -11.39
C ILE A 8 -4.41 0.71 -10.71
N GLY A 9 -4.51 -0.12 -9.67
CA GLY A 9 -3.35 -0.66 -8.97
C GLY A 9 -2.44 -1.48 -9.88
N TRP A 10 -3.03 -2.31 -10.76
CA TRP A 10 -2.26 -3.13 -11.69
C TRP A 10 -1.65 -2.30 -12.84
N GLY A 11 -2.38 -1.31 -13.36
CA GLY A 11 -1.88 -0.38 -14.36
C GLY A 11 -0.67 0.42 -13.86
N ALA A 12 -0.77 0.99 -12.65
CA ALA A 12 0.34 1.70 -12.02
C ALA A 12 1.55 0.78 -11.77
N ALA A 13 1.32 -0.44 -11.28
CA ALA A 13 2.39 -1.41 -11.08
C ALA A 13 3.08 -1.81 -12.39
N ARG A 14 2.33 -1.89 -13.50
CA ARG A 14 2.88 -2.19 -14.82
C ARG A 14 3.75 -1.05 -15.32
N GLU A 15 3.35 0.20 -15.13
CA GLU A 15 4.12 1.37 -15.58
C GLU A 15 5.42 1.52 -14.79
N ILE A 16 5.36 1.43 -13.46
CA ILE A 16 6.56 1.45 -12.59
C ILE A 16 7.54 0.33 -12.98
N GLN A 17 7.03 -0.88 -13.25
CA GLN A 17 7.86 -2.01 -13.65
C GLN A 17 8.53 -1.81 -15.02
N ARG A 18 7.91 -1.03 -15.93
CA ARG A 18 8.49 -0.68 -17.23
C ARG A 18 9.60 0.36 -17.08
N GLU A 19 9.40 1.35 -16.21
CA GLU A 19 10.36 2.41 -15.95
C GLU A 19 11.58 1.89 -15.18
N ASN A 20 11.34 1.12 -14.11
CA ASN A 20 12.40 0.55 -13.30
C ASN A 20 12.12 -0.93 -12.99
N ARG A 21 12.81 -1.82 -13.71
CA ARG A 21 12.64 -3.27 -13.57
C ARG A 21 13.09 -3.80 -12.20
N ALA A 22 13.95 -3.07 -11.47
CA ALA A 22 14.40 -3.46 -10.14
C ALA A 22 13.32 -3.28 -9.07
N VAL A 23 12.30 -2.46 -9.33
CA VAL A 23 11.21 -2.22 -8.38
C VAL A 23 10.21 -3.39 -8.43
N PRO A 24 9.94 -4.08 -7.31
CA PRO A 24 8.99 -5.19 -7.25
C PRO A 24 7.53 -4.68 -7.17
N ALA A 25 7.13 -3.79 -8.07
CA ALA A 25 5.86 -3.05 -8.01
C ALA A 25 4.63 -3.96 -7.94
N ARG A 26 4.61 -5.04 -8.76
CA ARG A 26 3.52 -6.02 -8.76
C ARG A 26 3.40 -6.75 -7.42
N LYS A 27 4.54 -7.12 -6.81
CA LYS A 27 4.57 -7.78 -5.50
C LYS A 27 4.09 -6.83 -4.40
N ALA A 28 4.44 -5.55 -4.48
CA ALA A 28 3.98 -4.54 -3.54
C ALA A 28 2.46 -4.36 -3.61
N VAL A 29 1.89 -4.23 -4.82
CA VAL A 29 0.42 -4.13 -5.01
C VAL A 29 -0.30 -5.37 -4.52
N TRP A 30 0.23 -6.57 -4.79
CA TRP A 30 -0.37 -7.80 -4.29
C TRP A 30 -0.31 -7.92 -2.77
N GLN A 31 0.80 -7.51 -2.14
CA GLN A 31 0.91 -7.43 -0.67
C GLN A 31 -0.13 -6.44 -0.11
N ALA A 32 -0.27 -5.26 -0.71
CA ALA A 32 -1.26 -4.28 -0.30
C ALA A 32 -2.69 -4.83 -0.39
N TYR A 33 -3.03 -5.54 -1.48
CA TYR A 33 -4.33 -6.20 -1.62
C TYR A 33 -4.58 -7.24 -0.53
N ARG A 34 -3.59 -8.10 -0.24
CA ARG A 34 -3.69 -9.11 0.82
C ARG A 34 -3.84 -8.48 2.20
N ASN A 35 -3.07 -7.43 2.48
CA ASN A 35 -3.13 -6.70 3.75
C ASN A 35 -4.49 -6.01 3.92
N GLY A 36 -4.98 -5.32 2.89
CA GLY A 36 -6.29 -4.67 2.91
C GLY A 36 -7.44 -5.66 3.10
N LYS A 37 -7.35 -6.87 2.51
CA LYS A 37 -8.35 -7.93 2.73
C LYS A 37 -8.36 -8.46 4.17
N ALA A 38 -7.22 -8.43 4.86
CA ALA A 38 -7.09 -8.89 6.25
C ALA A 38 -7.37 -7.79 7.30
N ALA A 39 -7.27 -6.53 6.89
CA ALA A 39 -7.53 -5.37 7.74
C ALA A 39 -9.02 -5.25 8.08
N ARG A 40 -9.31 -4.55 9.18
CA ARG A 40 -10.68 -4.20 9.55
C ARG A 40 -11.21 -3.09 8.63
N TRP A 41 -12.53 -3.07 8.44
CA TRP A 41 -13.20 -1.96 7.76
C TRP A 41 -12.88 -0.64 8.47
N LEU A 42 -12.21 0.27 7.75
CA LEU A 42 -11.75 1.56 8.27
C LEU A 42 -12.80 2.68 8.18
N PRO A 43 -13.67 2.73 7.14
CA PRO A 43 -14.71 3.75 7.09
C PRO A 43 -15.71 3.61 8.25
N GLY A 44 -16.10 4.73 8.85
CA GLY A 44 -17.04 4.74 9.98
C GLY A 44 -16.39 4.45 11.35
N LEU A 45 -15.07 4.38 11.43
CA LEU A 45 -14.36 4.43 12.71
C LEU A 45 -14.38 5.86 13.27
N ASP A 46 -14.37 5.97 14.60
CA ASP A 46 -14.07 7.22 15.30
C ASP A 46 -12.56 7.49 15.19
N TYR A 47 -12.20 8.41 14.31
CA TYR A 47 -10.81 8.76 14.06
C TYR A 47 -10.19 9.61 15.16
N GLU A 48 -10.97 10.43 15.87
CA GLU A 48 -10.47 11.24 16.98
C GLU A 48 -10.00 10.33 18.12
N ALA A 49 -10.84 9.36 18.50
CA ALA A 49 -10.47 8.36 19.50
C ALA A 49 -9.37 7.40 19.02
N LEU A 50 -9.25 7.17 17.70
CA LEU A 50 -8.19 6.34 17.13
C LEU A 50 -6.84 7.06 17.13
N PHE A 51 -6.81 8.35 16.79
CA PHE A 51 -5.59 9.17 16.74
C PHE A 51 -5.08 9.54 18.13
N ALA A 52 -5.93 9.50 19.15
CA ALA A 52 -5.50 9.61 20.55
C ALA A 52 -4.66 8.41 21.04
N ARG A 53 -4.55 7.32 20.26
CA ARG A 53 -3.82 6.11 20.64
C ARG A 53 -2.48 6.01 19.93
N PRO A 54 -1.50 5.28 20.51
CA PRO A 54 -0.25 4.94 19.83
C PRO A 54 -0.51 4.23 18.49
N LEU A 55 0.29 4.58 17.48
CA LEU A 55 0.12 4.09 16.11
C LEU A 55 0.20 2.55 16.01
N ASP A 56 1.10 1.93 16.77
CA ASP A 56 1.27 0.47 16.74
C ASP A 56 0.07 -0.26 17.38
N GLU A 57 -0.52 0.30 18.43
CA GLU A 57 -1.75 -0.22 19.03
C GLU A 57 -2.92 -0.11 18.04
N ALA A 58 -3.08 1.05 17.40
CA ALA A 58 -4.10 1.27 16.38
C ALA A 58 -3.95 0.28 15.22
N ARG A 59 -2.73 0.08 14.71
CA ARG A 59 -2.44 -0.88 13.64
C ARG A 59 -2.75 -2.32 14.05
N ALA A 60 -2.34 -2.74 15.24
CA ALA A 60 -2.62 -4.07 15.77
C ALA A 60 -4.14 -4.30 15.89
N ARG A 61 -4.87 -3.35 16.48
CA ARG A 61 -6.33 -3.40 16.64
C ARG A 61 -7.06 -3.51 15.30
N LEU A 62 -6.57 -2.80 14.28
CA LEU A 62 -7.17 -2.76 12.94
C LEU A 62 -6.63 -3.83 11.99
N LYS A 63 -5.71 -4.69 12.45
CA LYS A 63 -5.02 -5.70 11.64
C LYS A 63 -4.31 -5.10 10.42
N ILE A 64 -3.81 -3.88 10.55
CA ILE A 64 -3.04 -3.19 9.51
C ILE A 64 -1.61 -3.72 9.57
N ARG A 65 -1.27 -4.58 8.61
CA ARG A 65 0.07 -5.18 8.50
C ARG A 65 1.05 -4.22 7.80
N PRO A 66 2.35 -4.27 8.15
CA PRO A 66 3.36 -3.44 7.52
C PRO A 66 3.49 -3.74 6.01
N ALA A 67 3.84 -2.72 5.24
CA ALA A 67 4.04 -2.80 3.79
C ALA A 67 5.50 -3.18 3.45
N GLY A 68 5.95 -4.36 3.91
CA GLY A 68 7.37 -4.75 3.84
C GLY A 68 7.97 -4.71 2.43
N THR A 69 7.21 -5.10 1.40
CA THR A 69 7.71 -5.08 0.01
C THR A 69 7.92 -3.65 -0.49
N TYR A 70 7.08 -2.71 -0.04
CA TYR A 70 7.25 -1.30 -0.38
C TYR A 70 8.43 -0.68 0.38
N HIS A 71 8.54 -0.96 1.69
CA HIS A 71 9.64 -0.45 2.51
C HIS A 71 11.01 -1.03 2.15
N ALA A 72 11.06 -2.20 1.52
CA ALA A 72 12.29 -2.78 0.98
C ALA A 72 12.85 -2.01 -0.24
N ILE A 73 12.06 -1.12 -0.85
CA ILE A 73 12.52 -0.30 -1.97
C ILE A 73 13.32 0.87 -1.40
N PRO A 74 14.59 1.08 -1.81
CA PRO A 74 15.40 2.21 -1.36
C PRO A 74 14.67 3.54 -1.58
N GLU A 75 14.83 4.47 -0.65
CA GLU A 75 14.13 5.76 -0.69
C GLU A 75 14.48 6.53 -1.96
N GLU A 76 15.75 6.50 -2.38
CA GLU A 76 16.27 7.17 -3.57
C GLU A 76 15.59 6.63 -4.83
N VAL A 77 15.36 5.31 -4.87
CA VAL A 77 14.64 4.65 -5.96
C VAL A 77 13.17 5.07 -5.94
N ARG A 78 12.53 5.16 -4.77
CA ARG A 78 11.13 5.60 -4.65
C ARG A 78 10.94 7.05 -5.11
N GLN A 79 11.82 7.95 -4.69
CA GLN A 79 11.77 9.37 -5.06
C GLN A 79 12.15 9.62 -6.52
N GLY A 80 12.97 8.74 -7.11
CA GLY A 80 13.40 8.83 -8.50
C GLY A 80 12.38 8.34 -9.53
N LEU A 81 11.27 7.70 -9.12
CA LEU A 81 10.22 7.23 -10.03
C LEU A 81 9.46 8.41 -10.64
N LYS A 82 9.56 8.58 -11.96
CA LYS A 82 8.82 9.59 -12.72
C LYS A 82 7.81 8.87 -13.61
N LEU A 83 6.58 8.75 -13.12
CA LEU A 83 5.46 8.32 -13.96
C LEU A 83 5.42 9.20 -15.20
N ARG A 84 5.66 8.62 -16.37
CA ARG A 84 5.55 9.35 -17.64
C ARG A 84 4.10 9.82 -17.78
N ALA A 85 3.92 11.14 -17.81
CA ALA A 85 2.64 11.79 -18.06
C ALA A 85 2.21 11.59 -19.52
#